data_AF-A0AAU3EVM7-F1
#
_entry.id   AF-A0AAU3EVM7-F1
#
_cell.length_a   1.000
_cell.length_b   1.000
_cell.length_c   1.000
_cell.angle_alpha   90.00
_cell.angle_beta   90.00
_cell.angle_gamma   90.00
#
_symmetry.space_group_name_H-M   'P 1'
#
loop_
_entity.id
_entity.type
_entity.pdbx_description
1 polymer ?
#
loop_
_entity_poly.entity_id
_entity_poly.type
_entity_poly.pdbx_seq_one_letter_code
_entity_poly.pdbx_strand_id
1 'polypeptide(L)'
;MTVITHTNITAASYDELVDGVLRGGFGPDPKAQRIAVAFTTRQAVRHDGRGGGYRNEVLSLRLAEAVGSCAVEPGGLPDSAIDDCVGADVARLLEHELLPVRVAALDAYLMHVLPHSSGSGARPCPLPAGSSLEKSRARAAAVVDLLHATPGRTVLVVGVVNSLLEALRARGLAYIPCDLKGGTTEWGEPVRTDALMELERCDAVLASGMTLGNGSFEPLREHALRHGKPLVMFAQTGSAVLPRLIGAGVSAVCAEPYPFFWLDGGPGTIHRYGGSELPGAAL
;
A
#
# COMPACT_ATOMS: atom_id res chain seq x y z
N MET A 1 -17.44 28.72 -8.08
CA MET A 1 -17.35 28.63 -6.61
C MET A 1 -16.73 27.29 -6.28
N THR A 2 -15.44 27.28 -5.93
CA THR A 2 -14.70 26.05 -5.61
C THR A 2 -15.06 25.66 -4.19
N VAL A 3 -15.81 24.57 -4.03
CA VAL A 3 -16.01 23.96 -2.72
C VAL A 3 -14.66 23.36 -2.33
N ILE A 4 -13.93 24.05 -1.46
CA ILE A 4 -12.78 23.47 -0.78
C ILE A 4 -13.38 22.49 0.22
N THR A 5 -13.54 21.23 -0.18
CA THR A 5 -13.75 20.14 0.78
C THR A 5 -12.52 20.11 1.66
N HIS A 6 -12.64 20.62 2.88
CA HIS A 6 -11.64 20.42 3.92
C HIS A 6 -11.49 18.90 4.12
N THR A 7 -10.40 18.34 3.63
CA THR A 7 -10.02 16.98 3.97
C THR A 7 -9.68 16.99 5.46
N ASN A 8 -10.57 16.47 6.30
CA ASN A 8 -10.26 16.29 7.71
C ASN A 8 -9.13 15.26 7.80
N ILE A 9 -7.93 15.74 8.12
CA ILE A 9 -6.76 14.89 8.36
C ILE A 9 -7.11 13.96 9.53
N THR A 10 -6.99 12.65 9.32
CA THR A 10 -7.31 11.65 10.34
C THR A 10 -6.14 11.46 11.32
N ALA A 11 -4.90 11.50 10.81
CA ALA A 11 -3.66 11.51 11.58
C ALA A 11 -2.55 12.18 10.75
N ALA A 12 -1.56 12.81 11.40
CA ALA A 12 -0.44 13.46 10.72
C ALA A 12 0.74 12.52 10.44
N SER A 13 0.83 11.35 11.07
CA SER A 13 1.87 10.32 10.86
C SER A 13 1.38 8.91 11.21
N TYR A 14 2.16 7.88 10.87
CA TYR A 14 1.92 6.50 11.31
C TYR A 14 1.85 6.39 12.84
N ASP A 15 2.80 6.99 13.55
CA ASP A 15 2.86 6.91 15.02
C ASP A 15 1.65 7.59 15.66
N GLU A 16 1.21 8.75 15.15
CA GLU A 16 -0.01 9.41 15.65
C GLU A 16 -1.26 8.55 15.44
N LEU A 17 -1.30 7.79 14.34
CA LEU A 17 -2.40 6.86 14.07
C LEU A 17 -2.41 5.70 15.06
N VAL A 18 -1.24 5.12 15.37
CA VAL A 18 -1.09 4.08 16.42
C VAL A 18 -1.57 4.62 17.76
N ASP A 19 -1.08 5.79 18.13
CA ASP A 19 -1.45 6.53 19.34
C ASP A 19 -2.96 6.78 19.44
N GLY A 20 -3.58 7.20 18.35
CA GLY A 20 -5.02 7.43 18.28
C GLY A 20 -5.83 6.15 18.50
N VAL A 21 -5.37 5.01 17.95
CA VAL A 21 -5.97 3.69 18.19
C VAL A 21 -5.83 3.28 19.66
N LEU A 22 -4.63 3.40 20.23
CA LEU A 22 -4.38 3.05 21.65
C LEU A 22 -5.20 3.89 22.63
N ARG A 23 -5.54 5.14 22.27
CA ARG A 23 -6.43 6.01 23.04
C ARG A 23 -7.94 5.78 22.78
N GLY A 24 -8.30 4.83 21.92
CA GLY A 24 -9.70 4.51 21.59
C GLY A 24 -10.37 5.51 20.65
N GLY A 25 -9.60 6.25 19.85
CA GLY A 25 -10.11 7.29 18.94
C GLY A 25 -10.82 6.77 17.68
N PHE A 26 -10.79 5.46 17.43
CA PHE A 26 -11.26 4.87 16.16
C PHE A 26 -12.37 3.84 16.32
N GLY A 27 -12.55 3.25 17.51
CA GLY A 27 -13.48 2.14 17.67
C GLY A 27 -13.32 1.43 19.01
N PRO A 28 -13.67 0.13 19.12
CA PRO A 28 -13.61 -0.60 20.37
C PRO A 28 -12.18 -0.65 20.93
N ASP A 29 -12.07 -0.80 22.26
CA ASP A 29 -10.79 -0.88 22.97
C ASP A 29 -9.88 -1.94 22.33
N PRO A 30 -8.68 -1.58 21.83
CA PRO A 30 -7.76 -2.54 21.21
C PRO A 30 -7.31 -3.66 22.16
N LYS A 31 -7.41 -3.49 23.48
CA LYS A 31 -7.16 -4.56 24.47
C LYS A 31 -8.25 -5.64 24.48
N ALA A 32 -9.44 -5.32 23.99
CA ALA A 32 -10.55 -6.26 23.85
C ALA A 32 -10.62 -6.93 22.47
N GLN A 33 -9.78 -6.50 21.51
CA GLN A 33 -9.75 -7.01 20.14
C GLN A 33 -8.63 -8.05 20.01
N ARG A 34 -8.95 -9.32 19.74
CA ARG A 34 -7.97 -10.41 19.65
C ARG A 34 -7.84 -10.97 18.24
N ILE A 35 -6.59 -11.24 17.84
CA ILE A 35 -6.30 -11.89 16.55
C ILE A 35 -6.76 -13.36 16.61
N ALA A 36 -7.69 -13.72 15.74
CA ALA A 36 -8.25 -15.07 15.68
C ALA A 36 -7.39 -16.03 14.84
N VAL A 37 -6.73 -15.51 13.81
CA VAL A 37 -5.85 -16.29 12.92
C VAL A 37 -4.64 -15.43 12.57
N ALA A 38 -3.44 -15.99 12.67
CA ALA A 38 -2.23 -15.42 12.12
C ALA A 38 -1.65 -16.40 11.10
N PHE A 39 -1.16 -15.89 9.97
CA PHE A 39 -0.57 -16.73 8.93
C PHE A 39 0.43 -15.94 8.08
N THR A 40 1.38 -16.66 7.49
CA THR A 40 2.27 -16.11 6.47
C THR A 40 1.92 -16.69 5.11
N THR A 41 1.83 -15.85 4.08
CA THR A 41 1.81 -16.32 2.69
C THR A 41 3.19 -16.13 2.08
N ARG A 42 3.78 -17.21 1.57
CA ARG A 42 5.04 -17.21 0.82
C ARG A 42 4.75 -17.64 -0.62
N GLN A 43 5.15 -16.82 -1.58
CA GLN A 43 4.83 -17.05 -2.98
C GLN A 43 6.00 -16.68 -3.88
N ALA A 44 6.06 -17.36 -5.03
CA ALA A 44 7.00 -17.07 -6.10
C ALA A 44 6.23 -16.97 -7.41
N VAL A 45 6.56 -15.99 -8.24
CA VAL A 45 5.87 -15.74 -9.50
C VAL A 45 6.87 -15.62 -10.64
N ARG A 46 6.58 -16.31 -11.74
CA ARG A 46 7.18 -16.10 -13.05
C ARG A 46 6.02 -15.93 -14.03
N HIS A 47 5.87 -14.71 -14.56
CA HIS A 47 4.81 -14.45 -15.53
C HIS A 47 5.23 -14.93 -16.91
N ASP A 48 4.31 -15.56 -17.64
CA ASP A 48 4.56 -15.92 -19.03
C ASP A 48 4.89 -14.67 -19.86
N GLY A 49 5.87 -14.79 -20.74
CA GLY A 49 6.40 -13.67 -21.52
C GLY A 49 7.29 -12.66 -20.77
N ARG A 50 7.60 -12.85 -19.48
CA ARG A 50 8.53 -11.99 -18.72
C ARG A 50 9.87 -12.65 -18.44
N GLY A 51 10.95 -11.88 -18.53
CA GLY A 51 12.34 -12.37 -18.32
C GLY A 51 12.72 -12.66 -16.87
N GLY A 52 11.89 -12.27 -15.90
CA GLY A 52 12.19 -12.35 -14.46
C GLY A 52 11.00 -12.77 -13.60
N GLY A 53 11.27 -12.98 -12.31
CA GLY A 53 10.26 -13.34 -11.31
C GLY A 53 10.56 -12.71 -9.96
N TYR A 54 9.59 -12.79 -9.06
CA TYR A 54 9.71 -12.27 -7.70
C TYR A 54 9.29 -13.31 -6.66
N ARG A 55 9.78 -13.12 -5.44
CA ARG A 55 9.37 -13.87 -4.25
C ARG A 55 8.89 -12.87 -3.24
N ASN A 56 7.77 -13.17 -2.62
CA ASN A 56 7.17 -12.32 -1.61
C ASN A 56 6.85 -13.18 -0.38
N GLU A 57 6.90 -12.54 0.79
CA GLU A 57 6.43 -13.09 2.05
C GLU A 57 5.55 -12.04 2.73
N VAL A 58 4.39 -12.45 3.22
CA VAL A 58 3.41 -11.53 3.82
C VAL A 58 2.88 -12.11 5.12
N LEU A 59 3.11 -11.41 6.24
CA LEU A 59 2.40 -11.65 7.50
C LEU A 59 0.97 -11.12 7.37
N SER A 60 -0.02 -11.95 7.73
CA SER A 60 -1.42 -11.56 7.73
C SER A 60 -2.10 -11.97 9.02
N LEU A 61 -2.84 -11.04 9.62
CA LEU A 61 -3.53 -11.20 10.89
C LEU A 61 -5.02 -10.98 10.68
N ARG A 62 -5.83 -11.96 11.09
CA ARG A 62 -7.29 -11.88 11.03
C ARG A 62 -7.86 -11.42 12.36
N LEU A 63 -8.55 -10.29 12.34
CA LEU A 63 -9.37 -9.77 13.42
C LEU A 63 -10.83 -9.75 12.95
N ALA A 64 -11.68 -10.59 13.56
CA ALA A 64 -13.06 -10.77 13.13
C ALA A 64 -13.18 -11.09 11.61
N GLU A 65 -13.89 -10.26 10.85
CA GLU A 65 -14.02 -10.34 9.39
C GLU A 65 -12.82 -9.74 8.62
N ALA A 66 -12.00 -8.93 9.28
CA ALA A 66 -10.91 -8.20 8.65
C ALA A 66 -9.59 -8.96 8.66
N VAL A 67 -8.80 -8.76 7.62
CA VAL A 67 -7.42 -9.24 7.54
C VAL A 67 -6.52 -8.05 7.25
N GLY A 68 -5.58 -7.80 8.17
CA GLY A 68 -4.50 -6.84 7.97
C GLY A 68 -3.22 -7.55 7.58
N SER A 69 -2.40 -6.88 6.77
CA SER A 69 -1.21 -7.52 6.21
C SER A 69 0.00 -6.61 6.21
N CYS A 70 1.18 -7.23 6.34
CA CYS A 70 2.46 -6.60 6.10
C CYS A 70 3.40 -7.54 5.34
N ALA A 71 3.74 -7.17 4.12
CA ALA A 71 4.79 -7.80 3.34
C ALA A 71 6.18 -7.49 3.92
N VAL A 72 7.05 -8.48 3.87
CA VAL A 72 8.45 -8.45 4.31
C VAL A 72 9.34 -9.03 3.21
N GLU A 73 10.65 -8.79 3.33
CA GLU A 73 11.61 -9.54 2.53
C GLU A 73 11.52 -11.05 2.85
N PRO A 74 11.65 -11.95 1.86
CA PRO A 74 11.63 -13.38 2.11
C PRO A 74 12.68 -13.82 3.15
N GLY A 75 12.23 -14.50 4.21
CA GLY A 75 13.05 -14.88 5.37
C GLY A 75 13.19 -13.77 6.42
N GLY A 76 12.49 -12.65 6.27
CA GLY A 76 12.54 -11.50 7.19
C GLY A 76 11.67 -11.64 8.44
N LEU A 77 10.90 -12.72 8.56
CA LEU A 77 10.10 -13.02 9.75
C LEU A 77 10.65 -14.26 10.48
N PRO A 78 10.79 -14.22 11.81
CA PRO A 78 11.05 -15.43 12.57
C PRO A 78 9.84 -16.35 12.53
N ASP A 79 10.06 -17.66 12.60
CA ASP A 79 8.97 -18.64 12.57
C ASP A 79 7.99 -18.45 13.75
N SER A 80 8.46 -17.93 14.90
CA SER A 80 7.62 -17.64 16.07
C SER A 80 6.64 -16.48 15.86
N ALA A 81 6.83 -15.63 14.84
CA ALA A 81 6.03 -14.42 14.68
C ALA A 81 4.52 -14.71 14.58
N ILE A 82 4.13 -15.85 13.97
CA ILE A 82 2.72 -16.27 13.90
C ILE A 82 2.20 -16.67 15.29
N ASP A 83 2.98 -17.46 16.03
CA ASP A 83 2.63 -17.96 17.36
C ASP A 83 2.52 -16.80 18.37
N ASP A 84 3.39 -15.80 18.24
CA ASP A 84 3.37 -14.59 19.06
C ASP A 84 2.15 -13.70 18.77
N CYS A 85 1.63 -13.75 17.54
CA CYS A 85 0.49 -12.94 17.10
C CYS A 85 -0.88 -13.57 17.39
N VAL A 86 -1.03 -14.87 17.23
CA VAL A 86 -2.33 -15.53 17.37
C VAL A 86 -2.85 -15.45 18.82
N GLY A 87 -4.11 -15.04 18.98
CA GLY A 87 -4.74 -14.87 20.29
C GLY A 87 -4.30 -13.62 21.07
N ALA A 88 -3.25 -12.92 20.65
CA ALA A 88 -2.84 -11.65 21.24
C ALA A 88 -3.87 -10.55 20.96
N ASP A 89 -3.99 -9.60 21.90
CA ASP A 89 -4.79 -8.40 21.69
C ASP A 89 -4.06 -7.36 20.82
N VAL A 90 -4.83 -6.51 20.15
CA VAL A 90 -4.30 -5.52 19.22
C VAL A 90 -3.37 -4.53 19.93
N ALA A 91 -3.70 -4.10 21.15
CA ALA A 91 -2.87 -3.12 21.87
C ALA A 91 -1.45 -3.66 22.11
N ARG A 92 -1.33 -4.91 22.55
CA ARG A 92 -0.03 -5.58 22.70
C ARG A 92 0.73 -5.67 21.37
N LEU A 93 0.05 -5.98 20.27
CA LEU A 93 0.70 -6.12 18.96
C LEU A 93 1.17 -4.79 18.37
N LEU A 94 0.50 -3.68 18.69
CA LEU A 94 0.95 -2.34 18.31
C LEU A 94 2.27 -1.93 19.02
N GLU A 95 2.59 -2.56 20.14
CA GLU A 95 3.84 -2.37 20.89
C GLU A 95 4.92 -3.43 20.57
N HIS A 96 4.62 -4.40 19.70
CA HIS A 96 5.50 -5.55 19.42
C HIS A 96 6.89 -5.14 18.90
N GLU A 97 7.97 -5.86 19.19
CA GLU A 97 9.32 -5.42 18.75
C GLU A 97 9.48 -5.34 17.21
N LEU A 98 8.83 -6.25 16.49
CA LEU A 98 8.84 -6.30 15.02
C LEU A 98 7.85 -5.29 14.41
N LEU A 99 8.37 -4.34 13.64
CA LEU A 99 7.57 -3.37 12.89
C LEU A 99 6.53 -4.02 11.95
N PRO A 100 6.84 -5.11 11.20
CA PRO A 100 5.82 -5.78 10.39
C PRO A 100 4.61 -6.30 11.17
N VAL A 101 4.81 -6.73 12.42
CA VAL A 101 3.71 -7.16 13.30
C VAL A 101 2.84 -5.96 13.68
N ARG A 102 3.45 -4.83 14.06
CA ARG A 102 2.71 -3.59 14.37
C ARG A 102 1.87 -3.14 13.17
N VAL A 103 2.47 -3.13 11.98
CA VAL A 103 1.78 -2.71 10.75
C VAL A 103 0.62 -3.65 10.42
N ALA A 104 0.81 -4.96 10.45
CA ALA A 104 -0.26 -5.92 10.17
C ALA A 104 -1.40 -5.83 11.20
N ALA A 105 -1.09 -5.61 12.48
CA ALA A 105 -2.07 -5.47 13.54
C ALA A 105 -2.88 -4.16 13.41
N LEU A 106 -2.21 -3.04 13.14
CA LEU A 106 -2.88 -1.76 12.87
C LEU A 106 -3.78 -1.86 11.64
N ASP A 107 -3.30 -2.50 10.58
CA ASP A 107 -4.05 -2.70 9.35
C ASP A 107 -5.31 -3.55 9.59
N ALA A 108 -5.20 -4.61 10.39
CA ALA A 108 -6.33 -5.49 10.73
C ALA A 108 -7.38 -4.74 11.56
N TYR A 109 -6.92 -3.97 12.56
CA TYR A 109 -7.81 -3.17 13.39
C TYR A 109 -8.54 -2.10 12.58
N LEU A 110 -7.81 -1.30 11.80
CA LEU A 110 -8.42 -0.25 10.98
C LEU A 110 -9.34 -0.80 9.90
N MET A 111 -9.01 -1.95 9.31
CA MET A 111 -9.91 -2.63 8.37
C MET A 111 -11.19 -3.12 9.04
N HIS A 112 -11.12 -3.57 10.29
CA HIS A 112 -12.29 -3.98 11.07
C HIS A 112 -13.20 -2.78 11.41
N VAL A 113 -12.63 -1.67 11.87
CA VAL A 113 -13.42 -0.51 12.32
C VAL A 113 -13.82 0.45 11.20
N LEU A 114 -13.03 0.49 10.13
CA LEU A 114 -13.21 1.36 8.96
C LEU A 114 -13.02 0.54 7.67
N PRO A 115 -13.91 -0.44 7.40
CA PRO A 115 -13.81 -1.28 6.22
C PRO A 115 -13.85 -0.42 4.95
N HIS A 116 -13.28 -0.95 3.87
CA HIS A 116 -13.24 -0.27 2.57
C HIS A 116 -14.64 -0.11 1.96
N SER A 117 -15.32 0.96 2.37
CA SER A 117 -16.65 1.35 1.94
C SER A 117 -16.66 2.81 1.49
N SER A 118 -17.71 3.20 0.77
CA SER A 118 -17.92 4.62 0.41
C SER A 118 -17.98 5.52 1.65
N GLY A 119 -18.54 5.04 2.77
CA GLY A 119 -18.56 5.76 4.05
C GLY A 119 -17.17 6.04 4.64
N SER A 120 -16.19 5.18 4.33
CA SER A 120 -14.79 5.36 4.72
C SER A 120 -13.96 6.13 3.67
N GLY A 121 -14.59 6.58 2.58
CA GLY A 121 -13.95 7.29 1.46
C GLY A 121 -13.40 6.37 0.36
N ALA A 122 -13.73 5.08 0.38
CA ALA A 122 -13.24 4.10 -0.58
C ALA A 122 -14.08 4.13 -1.87
N ARG A 123 -13.43 4.16 -3.03
CA ARG A 123 -14.06 3.94 -4.33
C ARG A 123 -13.67 2.57 -4.87
N PRO A 124 -14.60 1.58 -4.93
CA PRO A 124 -14.27 0.26 -5.45
C PRO A 124 -13.88 0.35 -6.92
N CYS A 125 -12.86 -0.41 -7.30
CA CYS A 125 -12.33 -0.52 -8.64
C CYS A 125 -12.18 -2.02 -8.96
N PRO A 126 -13.07 -2.61 -9.75
CA PRO A 126 -13.04 -4.03 -10.04
C PRO A 126 -11.78 -4.41 -10.82
N LEU A 127 -11.25 -5.59 -10.51
CA LEU A 127 -10.22 -6.26 -11.30
C LEU A 127 -10.87 -7.43 -12.04
N PRO A 128 -10.61 -7.58 -13.36
CA PRO A 128 -11.13 -8.70 -14.11
C PRO A 128 -10.56 -10.03 -13.59
N ALA A 129 -11.29 -11.12 -13.82
CA ALA A 129 -10.72 -12.46 -13.74
C ALA A 129 -9.64 -12.63 -14.82
N GLY A 130 -8.71 -13.55 -14.59
CA GLY A 130 -7.66 -13.86 -15.55
C GLY A 130 -6.37 -14.33 -14.90
N SER A 131 -5.33 -14.41 -15.71
CA SER A 131 -3.99 -14.74 -15.26
C SER A 131 -3.46 -13.70 -14.26
N SER A 132 -2.48 -14.12 -13.45
CA SER A 132 -1.79 -13.21 -12.53
C SER A 132 -1.16 -12.01 -13.25
N LEU A 133 -0.71 -12.17 -14.50
CA LEU A 133 -0.15 -11.06 -15.29
C LEU A 133 -1.24 -10.06 -15.73
N GLU A 134 -2.38 -10.55 -16.23
CA GLU A 134 -3.51 -9.70 -16.62
C GLU A 134 -4.04 -8.89 -15.43
N LYS A 135 -4.21 -9.56 -14.27
CA LYS A 135 -4.62 -8.89 -13.02
C LYS A 135 -3.57 -7.87 -12.55
N SER A 136 -2.28 -8.20 -12.64
CA SER A 136 -1.18 -7.28 -12.32
C SER A 136 -1.20 -6.02 -13.20
N ARG A 137 -1.45 -6.17 -14.51
CA ARG A 137 -1.57 -5.05 -15.46
C ARG A 137 -2.80 -4.19 -15.20
N ALA A 138 -3.97 -4.80 -14.97
CA ALA A 138 -5.19 -4.09 -14.63
C ALA A 138 -5.03 -3.27 -13.34
N ARG A 139 -4.44 -3.89 -12.30
CA ARG A 139 -4.07 -3.20 -11.06
C ARG A 139 -3.09 -2.07 -11.31
N ALA A 140 -2.03 -2.30 -12.08
CA ALA A 140 -1.04 -1.26 -12.37
C ALA A 140 -1.64 -0.05 -13.09
N ALA A 141 -2.52 -0.27 -14.06
CA ALA A 141 -3.25 0.81 -14.72
C ALA A 141 -4.07 1.62 -13.71
N ALA A 142 -4.77 0.95 -12.79
CA ALA A 142 -5.57 1.59 -11.76
C ALA A 142 -4.75 2.41 -10.76
N VAL A 143 -3.55 1.95 -10.40
CA VAL A 143 -2.63 2.71 -9.55
C VAL A 143 -2.14 3.96 -10.29
N VAL A 144 -1.67 3.81 -11.53
CA VAL A 144 -1.09 4.92 -12.30
C VAL A 144 -2.14 6.00 -12.60
N ASP A 145 -3.42 5.64 -12.76
CA ASP A 145 -4.51 6.62 -12.91
C ASP A 145 -4.58 7.62 -11.74
N LEU A 146 -4.17 7.23 -10.53
CA LEU A 146 -4.21 8.10 -9.34
C LEU A 146 -3.13 9.19 -9.34
N LEU A 147 -2.09 9.07 -10.18
CA LEU A 147 -1.03 10.08 -10.24
C LEU A 147 -1.51 11.40 -10.86
N HIS A 148 -2.52 11.35 -11.74
CA HIS A 148 -2.97 12.50 -12.55
C HIS A 148 -1.82 13.27 -13.23
N ALA A 149 -0.71 12.58 -13.53
CA ALA A 149 0.49 13.20 -14.07
C ALA A 149 0.37 13.43 -15.59
N THR A 150 0.85 14.58 -16.05
CA THR A 150 0.96 14.89 -17.48
C THR A 150 2.15 14.16 -18.10
N PRO A 151 2.08 13.76 -19.39
CA PRO A 151 3.23 13.21 -20.10
C PRO A 151 4.49 14.08 -19.95
N GLY A 152 5.66 13.45 -19.88
CA GLY A 152 6.96 14.12 -19.68
C GLY A 152 7.33 14.45 -18.23
N ARG A 153 6.45 14.17 -17.25
CA ARG A 153 6.80 14.19 -15.82
C ARG A 153 7.60 12.94 -15.44
N THR A 154 8.44 13.06 -14.41
CA THR A 154 9.25 11.95 -13.87
C THR A 154 8.66 11.43 -12.57
N VAL A 155 8.40 10.12 -12.49
CA VAL A 155 7.84 9.44 -11.31
C VAL A 155 8.91 8.59 -10.62
N LEU A 156 9.17 8.82 -9.34
CA LEU A 156 9.95 7.88 -8.53
C LEU A 156 9.07 6.68 -8.16
N VAL A 157 9.49 5.47 -8.49
CA VAL A 157 8.76 4.23 -8.22
C VAL A 157 9.49 3.44 -7.13
N VAL A 158 8.94 3.42 -5.91
CA VAL A 158 9.50 2.72 -4.76
C VAL A 158 8.79 1.37 -4.56
N GLY A 159 9.54 0.27 -4.69
CA GLY A 159 9.00 -1.09 -4.76
C GLY A 159 8.68 -1.45 -6.21
N VAL A 160 9.69 -1.91 -6.96
CA VAL A 160 9.62 -2.00 -8.42
C VAL A 160 8.70 -3.16 -8.84
N VAL A 161 7.66 -2.82 -9.59
CA VAL A 161 6.78 -3.79 -10.26
C VAL A 161 6.77 -3.49 -11.75
N ASN A 162 7.21 -4.44 -12.58
CA ASN A 162 7.33 -4.20 -14.03
C ASN A 162 5.99 -3.78 -14.68
N SER A 163 4.85 -4.27 -14.21
CA SER A 163 3.53 -3.84 -14.72
C SER A 163 3.24 -2.36 -14.44
N LEU A 164 3.75 -1.80 -13.33
CA LEU A 164 3.65 -0.36 -13.03
C LEU A 164 4.52 0.45 -13.97
N LEU A 165 5.76 0.01 -14.19
CA LEU A 165 6.67 0.65 -15.14
C LEU A 165 6.09 0.61 -16.57
N GLU A 166 5.55 -0.53 -16.99
CA GLU A 166 4.84 -0.70 -18.27
C GLU A 166 3.68 0.32 -18.41
N ALA A 167 2.87 0.46 -17.35
CA ALA A 167 1.74 1.39 -17.32
C ALA A 167 2.16 2.88 -17.32
N LEU A 168 3.31 3.23 -16.74
CA LEU A 168 3.88 4.58 -16.80
C LEU A 168 4.39 4.90 -18.21
N ARG A 169 5.13 3.97 -18.83
CA ARG A 169 5.62 4.12 -20.22
C ARG A 169 4.48 4.33 -21.21
N ALA A 170 3.42 3.54 -21.08
CA ALA A 170 2.24 3.65 -21.94
C ALA A 170 1.56 5.02 -21.86
N ARG A 171 1.76 5.78 -20.77
CA ARG A 171 1.25 7.15 -20.57
C ARG A 171 2.28 8.24 -20.87
N GLY A 172 3.47 7.88 -21.39
CA GLY A 172 4.54 8.84 -21.67
C GLY A 172 5.15 9.47 -20.43
N LEU A 173 5.09 8.77 -19.29
CA LEU A 173 5.72 9.19 -18.03
C LEU A 173 7.13 8.61 -17.94
N ALA A 174 8.11 9.45 -17.63
CA ALA A 174 9.43 9.00 -17.24
C ALA A 174 9.39 8.43 -15.82
N TYR A 175 10.31 7.54 -15.48
CA TYR A 175 10.40 7.00 -14.13
C TYR A 175 11.82 6.76 -13.66
N ILE A 176 11.99 6.78 -12.34
CA ILE A 176 13.19 6.35 -11.64
C ILE A 176 12.78 5.10 -10.84
N PRO A 177 13.21 3.89 -11.25
CA PRO A 177 12.88 2.67 -10.53
C PRO A 177 13.78 2.55 -9.29
N CYS A 178 13.18 2.33 -8.11
CA CYS A 178 13.88 2.22 -6.85
C CYS A 178 13.38 1.05 -6.02
N ASP A 179 14.29 0.19 -5.58
CA ASP A 179 14.01 -0.98 -4.76
C ASP A 179 15.23 -1.29 -3.89
N LEU A 180 15.03 -1.67 -2.63
CA LEU A 180 16.14 -1.97 -1.72
C LEU A 180 17.03 -3.10 -2.26
N LYS A 181 16.44 -4.03 -3.02
CA LYS A 181 17.17 -5.14 -3.66
C LYS A 181 18.04 -4.70 -4.84
N GLY A 182 17.75 -3.55 -5.46
CA GLY A 182 18.39 -3.11 -6.69
C GLY A 182 18.10 -4.04 -7.88
N GLY A 183 19.06 -4.15 -8.79
CA GLY A 183 18.96 -4.96 -10.00
C GLY A 183 18.66 -4.14 -11.26
N THR A 184 17.97 -4.75 -12.21
CA THR A 184 17.59 -4.10 -13.48
C THR A 184 16.13 -4.32 -13.80
N THR A 185 15.49 -3.33 -14.41
CA THR A 185 14.12 -3.46 -14.94
C THR A 185 14.07 -4.46 -16.09
N GLU A 186 12.86 -4.82 -16.53
CA GLU A 186 12.65 -5.65 -17.73
C GLU A 186 13.20 -5.00 -19.01
N TRP A 187 13.41 -3.67 -19.01
CA TRP A 187 14.01 -2.93 -20.12
C TRP A 187 15.52 -2.67 -19.92
N GLY A 188 16.15 -3.32 -18.93
CA GLY A 188 17.59 -3.20 -18.68
C GLY A 188 18.02 -1.92 -17.97
N GLU A 189 17.08 -1.14 -17.44
CA GLU A 189 17.41 0.09 -16.71
C GLU A 189 17.86 -0.25 -15.28
N PRO A 190 18.88 0.43 -14.73
CA PRO A 190 19.35 0.16 -13.38
C PRO A 190 18.33 0.61 -12.32
N VAL A 191 18.04 -0.28 -11.38
CA VAL A 191 17.18 0.02 -10.22
C VAL A 191 18.03 0.68 -9.13
N ARG A 192 17.61 1.86 -8.70
CA ARG A 192 18.21 2.59 -7.57
C ARG A 192 17.89 1.90 -6.25
N THR A 193 18.72 2.11 -5.24
CA THR A 193 18.56 1.47 -3.92
C THR A 193 18.26 2.45 -2.80
N ASP A 194 18.32 3.75 -3.07
CA ASP A 194 18.04 4.82 -2.12
C ASP A 194 16.98 5.76 -2.70
N ALA A 195 15.75 5.64 -2.19
CA ALA A 195 14.64 6.46 -2.65
C ALA A 195 14.80 7.93 -2.25
N LEU A 196 15.40 8.21 -1.09
CA LEU A 196 15.52 9.58 -0.57
C LEU A 196 16.47 10.42 -1.42
N MET A 197 17.54 9.80 -1.92
CA MET A 197 18.49 10.45 -2.83
C MET A 197 17.91 10.80 -4.20
N GLU A 198 16.79 10.18 -4.57
CA GLU A 198 16.13 10.39 -5.87
C GLU A 198 14.94 11.37 -5.79
N LEU A 199 14.55 11.80 -4.59
CA LEU A 199 13.38 12.64 -4.38
C LEU A 199 13.49 13.98 -5.12
N GLU A 200 14.63 14.65 -5.13
CA GLU A 200 14.81 15.93 -5.85
C GLU A 200 14.74 15.78 -7.38
N ARG A 201 14.79 14.55 -7.90
CA ARG A 201 14.86 14.25 -9.34
C ARG A 201 13.52 13.81 -9.92
N CYS A 202 12.45 13.80 -9.12
CA CYS A 202 11.12 13.40 -9.54
C CYS A 202 10.06 14.47 -9.26
N ASP A 203 8.99 14.43 -10.04
CA ASP A 203 7.83 15.30 -9.91
C ASP A 203 6.72 14.66 -9.05
N ALA A 204 6.72 13.33 -8.93
CA ALA A 204 5.76 12.57 -8.13
C ALA A 204 6.41 11.26 -7.63
N VAL A 205 5.83 10.70 -6.57
CA VAL A 205 6.26 9.43 -5.97
C VAL A 205 5.12 8.43 -6.02
N LEU A 206 5.43 7.22 -6.47
CA LEU A 206 4.57 6.06 -6.45
C LEU A 206 5.24 5.00 -5.58
N ALA A 207 4.70 4.75 -4.39
CA ALA A 207 5.37 3.93 -3.37
C ALA A 207 4.54 2.73 -2.90
N SER A 208 5.22 1.61 -2.70
CA SER A 208 4.65 0.40 -2.11
C SER A 208 4.32 0.62 -0.64
N GLY A 209 3.21 0.05 -0.18
CA GLY A 209 2.89 -0.03 1.25
C GLY A 209 3.97 -0.73 2.08
N MET A 210 4.86 -1.53 1.46
CA MET A 210 6.02 -2.14 2.14
C MET A 210 6.95 -1.12 2.82
N THR A 211 6.91 0.14 2.40
CA THR A 211 7.64 1.24 3.06
C THR A 211 7.25 1.41 4.54
N LEU A 212 6.02 1.03 4.93
CA LEU A 212 5.61 0.96 6.34
C LEU A 212 6.38 -0.14 7.09
N GLY A 213 6.47 -1.34 6.51
CA GLY A 213 7.05 -2.51 7.15
C GLY A 213 8.56 -2.45 7.33
N ASN A 214 9.26 -1.64 6.53
CA ASN A 214 10.72 -1.46 6.61
C ASN A 214 11.15 -0.09 7.16
N GLY A 215 10.19 0.75 7.60
CA GLY A 215 10.47 2.04 8.23
C GLY A 215 10.86 3.18 7.28
N SER A 216 10.80 3.00 5.96
CA SER A 216 11.17 4.04 4.99
C SER A 216 10.01 5.01 4.63
N PHE A 217 8.79 4.76 5.12
CA PHE A 217 7.61 5.53 4.78
C PHE A 217 7.64 6.99 5.28
N GLU A 218 7.96 7.22 6.55
CA GLU A 218 7.86 8.57 7.15
C GLU A 218 8.78 9.59 6.46
N PRO A 219 10.07 9.30 6.18
CA PRO A 219 10.92 10.23 5.42
C PRO A 219 10.37 10.56 4.01
N LEU A 220 9.76 9.59 3.32
CA LEU A 220 9.12 9.81 2.01
C LEU A 220 7.89 10.73 2.14
N ARG A 221 7.03 10.45 3.13
CA ARG A 221 5.81 11.21 3.39
C ARG A 221 6.10 12.65 3.80
N GLU A 222 7.07 12.86 4.70
CA GLU A 222 7.47 14.18 5.17
C GLU A 222 8.06 15.03 4.04
N HIS A 223 8.91 14.44 3.19
CA HIS A 223 9.41 15.14 2.00
C HIS A 223 8.25 15.49 1.06
N ALA A 224 7.37 14.53 0.77
CA ALA A 224 6.22 14.77 -0.10
C ALA A 224 5.35 15.93 0.41
N LEU A 225 5.05 15.94 1.71
CA LEU A 225 4.30 17.00 2.36
C LEU A 225 5.01 18.36 2.28
N ARG A 226 6.30 18.40 2.65
CA ARG A 226 7.10 19.64 2.68
C ARG A 226 7.21 20.29 1.30
N HIS A 227 7.32 19.49 0.26
CA HIS A 227 7.55 19.97 -1.11
C HIS A 227 6.28 19.96 -1.97
N GLY A 228 5.11 19.64 -1.41
CA GLY A 228 3.85 19.55 -2.14
C GLY A 228 3.88 18.52 -3.27
N LYS A 229 4.71 17.47 -3.14
CA LYS A 229 4.92 16.44 -4.16
C LYS A 229 3.82 15.36 -4.02
N PRO A 230 3.13 14.98 -5.11
CA PRO A 230 2.17 13.88 -5.04
C PRO A 230 2.86 12.58 -4.59
N LEU A 231 2.32 11.96 -3.54
CA LEU A 231 2.73 10.65 -3.04
C LEU A 231 1.53 9.70 -3.12
N VAL A 232 1.54 8.84 -4.14
CA VAL A 232 0.53 7.83 -4.37
C VAL A 232 1.01 6.49 -3.83
N MET A 233 0.21 5.87 -2.97
CA MET A 233 0.53 4.57 -2.39
C MET A 233 -0.21 3.45 -3.14
N PHE A 234 0.47 2.34 -3.41
CA PHE A 234 -0.18 1.08 -3.78
C PHE A 234 0.06 0.05 -2.67
N ALA A 235 -1.03 -0.41 -2.06
CA ALA A 235 -0.98 -0.96 -0.72
C ALA A 235 -1.68 -2.33 -0.66
N GLN A 236 -0.86 -3.38 -0.61
CA GLN A 236 -1.26 -4.67 -0.01
C GLN A 236 -0.92 -4.65 1.48
N THR A 237 0.30 -4.21 1.82
CA THR A 237 0.67 -3.80 3.18
C THR A 237 -0.03 -2.49 3.56
N GLY A 238 -0.67 -2.45 4.73
CA GLY A 238 -1.22 -1.19 5.26
C GLY A 238 -2.37 -0.62 4.41
N SER A 239 -3.18 -1.50 3.81
CA SER A 239 -4.28 -1.13 2.91
C SER A 239 -5.36 -0.25 3.58
N ALA A 240 -5.61 -0.45 4.88
CA ALA A 240 -6.48 0.39 5.73
C ALA A 240 -5.71 1.49 6.48
N VAL A 241 -4.40 1.33 6.67
CA VAL A 241 -3.52 2.34 7.31
C VAL A 241 -3.36 3.58 6.42
N LEU A 242 -2.85 3.39 5.20
CA LEU A 242 -2.41 4.49 4.33
C LEU A 242 -3.53 5.47 3.94
N PRO A 243 -4.80 5.05 3.73
CA PRO A 243 -5.90 5.97 3.48
C PRO A 243 -6.12 7.01 4.59
N ARG A 244 -5.72 6.71 5.84
CA ARG A 244 -5.88 7.63 6.98
C ARG A 244 -4.87 8.77 6.98
N LEU A 245 -3.85 8.69 6.12
CA LEU A 245 -2.80 9.68 5.99
C LEU A 245 -2.98 10.58 4.76
N ILE A 246 -4.11 10.44 4.05
CA ILE A 246 -4.46 11.33 2.94
C ILE A 246 -4.63 12.75 3.46
N GLY A 247 -3.96 13.71 2.81
CA GLY A 247 -3.88 15.09 3.26
C GLY A 247 -2.75 15.37 4.25
N ALA A 248 -2.15 14.33 4.84
CA ALA A 248 -0.95 14.41 5.69
C ALA A 248 0.30 13.92 4.93
N GLY A 249 0.45 14.34 3.68
CA GLY A 249 1.57 13.98 2.81
C GLY A 249 1.29 12.84 1.83
N VAL A 250 0.32 11.97 2.11
CA VAL A 250 -0.22 11.04 1.11
C VAL A 250 -1.28 11.75 0.27
N SER A 251 -1.22 11.62 -1.06
CA SER A 251 -2.19 12.24 -1.96
C SER A 251 -3.29 11.29 -2.42
N ALA A 252 -2.97 10.00 -2.60
CA ALA A 252 -3.93 8.98 -2.99
C ALA A 252 -3.44 7.58 -2.59
N VAL A 253 -4.37 6.63 -2.51
CA VAL A 253 -4.07 5.23 -2.19
C VAL A 253 -4.86 4.30 -3.10
N CYS A 254 -4.17 3.34 -3.71
CA CYS A 254 -4.76 2.15 -4.28
C CYS A 254 -4.59 1.01 -3.27
N ALA A 255 -5.62 0.79 -2.45
CA ALA A 255 -5.66 -0.23 -1.42
C ALA A 255 -6.16 -1.56 -1.98
N GLU A 256 -5.51 -2.65 -1.59
CA GLU A 256 -5.85 -4.01 -1.97
C GLU A 256 -5.89 -4.87 -0.70
N PRO A 257 -7.08 -5.07 -0.11
CA PRO A 257 -7.22 -5.94 1.05
C PRO A 257 -7.01 -7.41 0.67
N TYR A 258 -6.70 -8.24 1.66
CA TYR A 258 -6.69 -9.69 1.45
C TYR A 258 -8.09 -10.21 1.08
N PRO A 259 -8.22 -11.17 0.14
CA PRO A 259 -7.16 -11.87 -0.58
C PRO A 259 -6.60 -11.05 -1.75
N PHE A 260 -5.27 -11.11 -1.93
CA PHE A 260 -4.57 -10.40 -2.98
C PHE A 260 -4.78 -11.01 -4.38
N PHE A 261 -4.59 -10.18 -5.42
CA PHE A 261 -4.85 -10.53 -6.82
C PHE A 261 -4.09 -11.77 -7.29
N TRP A 262 -2.94 -12.07 -6.67
CA TRP A 262 -2.06 -13.17 -7.04
C TRP A 262 -2.41 -14.50 -6.34
N LEU A 263 -3.40 -14.53 -5.44
CA LEU A 263 -3.89 -15.75 -4.78
C LEU A 263 -4.99 -16.47 -5.55
N ASP A 264 -5.83 -15.73 -6.27
CA ASP A 264 -7.01 -16.25 -6.95
C ASP A 264 -7.10 -15.71 -8.40
N GLY A 265 -7.58 -16.55 -9.31
CA GLY A 265 -7.77 -16.19 -10.73
C GLY A 265 -9.14 -15.55 -11.04
N GLY A 266 -10.08 -15.59 -10.08
CA GLY A 266 -11.39 -14.97 -10.19
C GLY A 266 -11.36 -13.43 -10.18
N PRO A 267 -12.52 -12.78 -10.34
CA PRO A 267 -12.62 -11.34 -10.25
C PRO A 267 -12.26 -10.85 -8.84
N GLY A 268 -11.64 -9.67 -8.76
CA GLY A 268 -11.25 -9.06 -7.49
C GLY A 268 -11.71 -7.61 -7.40
N THR A 269 -11.47 -6.97 -6.26
CA THR A 269 -11.71 -5.53 -6.07
C THR A 269 -10.53 -4.90 -5.37
N ILE A 270 -10.03 -3.80 -5.93
CA ILE A 270 -9.15 -2.86 -5.25
C ILE A 270 -9.94 -1.59 -4.92
N HIS A 271 -9.46 -0.79 -3.98
CA HIS A 271 -10.15 0.40 -3.52
C HIS A 271 -9.26 1.62 -3.72
N ARG A 272 -9.80 2.61 -4.42
CA ARG A 272 -9.13 3.89 -4.68
C ARG A 272 -9.58 4.91 -3.64
N TYR A 273 -8.62 5.61 -3.04
CA TYR A 273 -8.83 6.74 -2.15
C TYR A 273 -8.09 7.96 -2.70
N GLY A 274 -8.65 9.16 -2.51
CA GLY A 274 -8.08 10.38 -3.08
C GLY A 274 -8.05 10.37 -4.61
N GLY A 275 -7.19 11.20 -5.20
CA GLY A 275 -7.20 11.53 -6.63
C GLY A 275 -8.31 12.54 -6.97
N SER A 276 -8.15 13.33 -8.03
CA SER A 276 -9.23 14.20 -8.47
C SER A 276 -10.39 13.34 -9.00
N GLU A 277 -11.61 13.61 -8.57
CA GLU A 277 -12.77 13.13 -9.31
C GLU A 277 -12.68 13.68 -10.73
N LEU A 278 -12.65 12.79 -11.73
CA LEU A 278 -13.06 13.21 -13.06
C LEU A 278 -14.54 13.59 -12.93
N PRO A 279 -14.96 14.81 -13.30
CA PRO A 279 -16.37 15.12 -13.36
C PRO A 279 -17.02 14.22 -14.42
N GLY A 280 -17.93 13.35 -13.99
CA GLY A 280 -18.99 12.81 -14.84
C GLY A 280 -18.68 11.54 -15.63
N ALA A 281 -19.27 10.44 -15.19
CA ALA A 281 -20.01 9.55 -16.08
C ALA A 281 -21.34 9.22 -15.39
N ALA A 282 -22.23 10.22 -15.35
CA ALA A 282 -23.65 9.92 -15.25
C ALA A 282 -24.07 9.35 -16.62
N LEU A 283 -24.49 8.09 -16.63
CA LEU A 283 -25.39 7.56 -17.66
C LEU A 283 -26.81 7.68 -17.12
#